data_AF-A0A7S1XZE0-F1
#
_entry.id   AF-A0A7S1XZE0-F1
#
_cell.length_a   1.000
_cell.length_b   1.000
_cell.length_c   1.000
_cell.angle_alpha   90.00
_cell.angle_beta   90.00
_cell.angle_gamma   90.00
#
_symmetry.space_group_name_H-M   'P 1'
#
loop_
_entity.id
_entity.type
_entity.pdbx_description
1 polymer ?
#
loop_
_entity_poly.entity_id
_entity_poly.type
_entity_poly.pdbx_seq_one_letter_code
_entity_poly.pdbx_strand_id
1 'polypeptide(L)'
;DSLSVLAGEAADVAKGIASTAPERWDIFTTEPQEVTQPQTFEGFRGFYVRQNTPLFAFSHQLLLGSQEMPALYQFGAILGLDLTTGSHLRADMDHGGSLMLNGVIVPQPNMTIKPSLQLVNAPDGKKVDGGGLEAVYKGANWVGEAGAKYGAQEKSASV
;
A
#
# COMPACT_ATOMS: atom_id res chain seq x y z
N ASP A 1 11.35 -42.72 27.98
CA ASP A 1 10.03 -42.12 27.67
C ASP A 1 9.85 -40.68 28.15
N SER A 2 10.82 -39.81 27.87
CA SER A 2 10.76 -38.36 28.18
C SER A 2 10.87 -37.48 26.92
N LEU A 3 11.43 -38.02 25.83
CA LEU A 3 11.57 -37.34 24.54
C LEU A 3 10.26 -37.29 23.73
N SER A 4 9.39 -38.28 23.88
CA SER A 4 8.06 -38.31 23.26
C SER A 4 7.09 -37.32 23.90
N VAL A 5 7.24 -37.07 25.20
CA VAL A 5 6.47 -36.07 25.95
C VAL A 5 6.87 -34.65 25.54
N LEU A 6 8.18 -34.38 25.44
CA LEU A 6 8.70 -33.09 24.93
C LEU A 6 8.31 -32.82 23.48
N ALA A 7 8.25 -33.85 22.63
CA ALA A 7 7.79 -33.71 21.24
C ALA A 7 6.28 -33.43 21.14
N GLY A 8 5.48 -34.02 22.05
CA GLY A 8 4.04 -33.74 22.17
C GLY A 8 3.75 -32.34 22.68
N GLU A 9 4.47 -31.90 23.72
CA GLU A 9 4.34 -30.55 24.28
C GLU A 9 4.79 -29.47 23.29
N ALA A 10 5.85 -29.69 22.52
CA ALA A 10 6.26 -28.77 21.45
C ALA A 10 5.23 -28.67 20.31
N ALA A 11 4.55 -29.77 19.98
CA ALA A 11 3.49 -29.78 18.97
C ALA A 11 2.21 -29.09 19.46
N ASP A 12 1.86 -29.22 20.74
CA ASP A 12 0.73 -28.53 21.35
C ASP A 12 1.02 -27.04 21.59
N VAL A 13 2.26 -26.67 21.91
CA VAL A 13 2.71 -25.26 21.92
C VAL A 13 2.69 -24.67 20.50
N ALA A 14 3.11 -25.43 19.48
CA ALA A 14 3.03 -24.98 18.09
C ALA A 14 1.58 -24.83 17.58
N LYS A 15 0.63 -25.62 18.11
CA LYS A 15 -0.82 -25.43 17.87
C LYS A 15 -1.41 -24.27 18.66
N GLY A 16 -0.93 -24.01 19.88
CA GLY A 16 -1.30 -22.82 20.66
C GLY A 16 -0.75 -21.51 20.06
N ILE A 17 0.39 -21.58 19.37
CA ILE A 17 1.02 -20.52 18.58
C ILE A 17 0.57 -20.57 17.10
N ALA A 18 -0.41 -21.40 16.75
CA ALA A 18 -1.14 -21.26 15.48
C ALA A 18 -2.11 -20.07 15.55
N SER A 19 -1.67 -18.94 16.13
CA SER A 19 -2.25 -17.66 15.78
C SER A 19 -1.93 -17.44 14.32
N THR A 20 -2.98 -17.22 13.53
CA THR A 20 -2.93 -16.63 12.19
C THR A 20 -1.66 -15.82 11.96
N ALA A 21 -0.98 -16.07 10.84
CA ALA A 21 0.23 -15.36 10.45
C ALA A 21 0.11 -13.87 10.82
N PRO A 22 1.07 -13.32 11.59
CA PRO A 22 0.96 -11.97 12.11
C PRO A 22 0.81 -10.98 10.96
N GLU A 23 0.10 -9.88 11.21
CA GLU A 23 0.02 -8.81 10.25
C GLU A 23 1.39 -8.12 10.07
N ARG A 24 1.54 -7.37 8.98
CA ARG A 24 2.81 -6.72 8.64
C ARG A 24 3.19 -5.71 9.73
N TRP A 25 4.49 -5.54 9.99
CA TRP A 25 4.97 -4.65 11.07
C TRP A 25 4.41 -3.23 10.98
N ASP A 26 4.25 -2.71 9.76
CA ASP A 26 3.69 -1.38 9.49
C ASP A 26 2.30 -1.20 10.10
N ILE A 27 1.47 -2.25 10.12
CA ILE A 27 0.08 -2.17 10.60
C ILE A 27 0.03 -1.84 12.10
N PHE A 28 0.93 -2.43 12.89
CA PHE A 28 1.04 -2.13 14.33
C PHE A 28 1.45 -0.67 14.61
N THR A 29 2.13 -0.02 13.68
CA THR A 29 2.46 1.41 13.79
C THR A 29 1.41 2.33 13.15
N THR A 30 0.61 1.82 12.22
CA THR A 30 -0.41 2.60 11.49
C THR A 30 -1.72 2.67 12.27
N GLU A 31 -2.16 1.58 12.90
CA GLU A 31 -3.40 1.54 13.69
C GLU A 31 -3.43 2.58 14.83
N PRO A 32 -2.36 2.79 15.63
CA PRO A 32 -2.34 3.83 16.64
C PRO A 32 -2.31 5.25 16.04
N GLN A 33 -1.67 5.41 14.87
CA GLN A 33 -1.58 6.70 14.18
C GLN A 33 -2.92 7.13 13.59
N GLU A 34 -3.71 6.22 13.01
CA GLU A 34 -5.04 6.54 12.47
C GLU A 34 -6.03 7.01 13.54
N VAL A 35 -5.88 6.53 14.78
CA VAL A 35 -6.73 6.92 15.92
C VAL A 35 -6.27 8.24 16.54
N THR A 36 -4.96 8.50 16.59
CA THR A 36 -4.38 9.70 17.24
C THR A 36 -4.26 10.90 16.31
N GLN A 37 -4.17 10.66 15.00
CA GLN A 37 -4.17 11.67 13.96
C GLN A 37 -5.21 11.27 12.91
N PRO A 38 -6.52 11.52 13.16
CA PRO A 38 -7.49 11.46 12.08
C PRO A 38 -6.96 12.36 10.97
N GLN A 39 -6.97 11.90 9.72
CA GLN A 39 -6.56 12.70 8.57
C GLN A 39 -7.54 13.88 8.39
N THR A 40 -7.42 14.90 9.23
CA THR A 40 -8.21 16.12 9.22
C THR A 40 -7.64 16.99 8.13
N PHE A 41 -8.34 17.01 6.99
CA PHE A 41 -8.05 17.95 5.92
C PHE A 41 -8.68 19.30 6.26
N GLU A 42 -7.87 20.36 6.28
CA GLU A 42 -8.36 21.73 6.35
C GLU A 42 -8.70 22.22 4.93
N GLY A 43 -9.96 22.59 4.70
CA GLY A 43 -10.44 23.09 3.40
C GLY A 43 -11.62 22.29 2.83
N PHE A 44 -11.89 22.46 1.54
CA PHE A 44 -12.92 21.73 0.82
C PHE A 44 -12.33 20.52 0.07
N ARG A 45 -12.90 19.34 0.32
CA ARG A 45 -12.56 18.10 -0.39
C ARG A 45 -13.77 17.57 -1.14
N GLY A 46 -13.71 17.65 -2.47
CA GLY A 46 -14.62 16.96 -3.37
C GLY A 46 -14.04 15.60 -3.75
N PHE A 47 -14.84 14.55 -3.65
CA PHE A 47 -14.45 13.21 -4.08
C PHE A 47 -15.58 12.57 -4.87
N TYR A 48 -15.25 12.10 -6.07
CA TYR A 48 -16.16 11.37 -6.94
C TYR A 48 -15.50 10.08 -7.39
N VAL A 49 -16.19 8.96 -7.22
CA VAL A 49 -15.74 7.65 -7.69
C VAL A 49 -16.82 7.06 -8.57
N ARG A 50 -16.40 6.52 -9.70
CA ARG A 50 -17.27 5.74 -10.55
C ARG A 50 -16.62 4.42 -10.89
N GLN A 51 -17.33 3.36 -10.59
CA GLN A 51 -17.02 2.02 -11.06
C GLN A 51 -17.77 1.77 -12.37
N ASN A 52 -17.03 1.55 -13.45
CA ASN A 52 -17.64 1.23 -14.75
C ASN A 52 -17.79 -0.29 -14.94
N THR A 53 -16.83 -1.06 -14.42
CA THR A 53 -16.86 -2.53 -14.46
C THR A 53 -16.35 -3.09 -13.13
N PRO A 54 -16.55 -4.38 -12.84
CA PRO A 54 -15.97 -5.02 -11.66
C PRO A 54 -14.44 -4.86 -11.56
N LEU A 55 -13.77 -4.76 -12.71
CA LEU A 55 -12.33 -4.63 -12.83
C LEU A 55 -11.87 -3.20 -13.09
N PHE A 56 -12.75 -2.22 -13.20
CA PHE A 56 -12.34 -0.86 -13.55
C PHE A 56 -13.15 0.20 -12.83
N ALA A 57 -12.44 1.03 -12.08
CA ALA A 57 -12.98 2.21 -11.42
C ALA A 57 -12.06 3.40 -11.66
N PHE A 58 -12.64 4.58 -11.66
CA PHE A 58 -11.89 5.83 -11.71
C PHE A 58 -12.42 6.80 -10.65
N SER A 59 -11.57 7.73 -10.26
CA SER A 59 -11.86 8.71 -9.22
C SER A 59 -11.38 10.10 -9.62
N HIS A 60 -12.13 11.10 -9.19
CA HIS A 60 -11.77 12.50 -9.26
C HIS A 60 -11.72 13.02 -7.84
N GLN A 61 -10.60 13.63 -7.47
CA GLN A 61 -10.43 14.29 -6.19
C GLN A 61 -10.09 15.76 -6.42
N LEU A 62 -10.80 16.64 -5.74
CA LEU A 62 -10.59 18.08 -5.75
C LEU A 62 -10.35 18.53 -4.32
N LEU A 63 -9.18 19.12 -4.08
CA LEU A 63 -8.77 19.66 -2.79
C LEU A 63 -8.60 21.17 -2.97
N LEU A 64 -9.30 21.97 -2.17
CA LEU A 64 -9.26 23.43 -2.24
C LEU A 64 -9.07 24.02 -0.84
N GLY A 65 -8.21 25.02 -0.71
CA GLY A 65 -8.16 25.87 0.49
C GLY A 65 -7.41 25.29 1.69
N SER A 66 -6.57 24.27 1.48
CA SER A 66 -5.58 23.86 2.48
C SER A 66 -4.35 24.78 2.39
N GLN A 67 -3.79 25.21 3.53
CA GLN A 67 -2.51 25.93 3.55
C GLN A 67 -1.34 25.07 3.03
N GLU A 68 -1.42 23.76 3.21
CA GLU A 68 -0.41 22.80 2.72
C GLU A 68 -0.61 22.44 1.24
N MET A 69 -1.86 22.53 0.73
CA MET A 69 -2.21 22.24 -0.67
C MET A 69 -3.22 23.26 -1.22
N PRO A 70 -2.76 24.37 -1.84
CA PRO A 70 -3.61 25.52 -2.16
C PRO A 70 -4.76 25.19 -3.13
N ALA A 71 -4.49 24.37 -4.15
CA ALA A 71 -5.51 23.74 -4.97
C ALA A 71 -4.90 22.51 -5.67
N LEU A 72 -5.50 21.34 -5.49
CA LEU A 72 -5.03 20.10 -6.10
C LEU A 72 -6.20 19.34 -6.69
N TYR A 73 -6.19 19.19 -8.02
CA TYR A 73 -7.01 18.20 -8.70
C TYR A 73 -6.18 16.94 -8.95
N GLN A 74 -6.77 15.78 -8.65
CA GLN A 74 -6.22 14.45 -8.91
C GLN A 74 -7.23 13.59 -9.65
N PHE A 75 -6.73 12.89 -10.67
CA PHE A 75 -7.45 11.83 -11.36
C PHE A 75 -6.81 10.49 -11.03
N GLY A 76 -7.63 9.56 -10.54
CA GLY A 76 -7.21 8.19 -10.22
C GLY A 76 -7.92 7.18 -11.11
N ALA A 77 -7.26 6.09 -11.45
CA ALA A 77 -7.85 4.94 -12.10
C ALA A 77 -7.29 3.66 -11.49
N ILE A 78 -8.16 2.68 -11.29
CA ILE A 78 -7.81 1.34 -10.81
C ILE A 78 -8.29 0.33 -11.84
N LEU A 79 -7.38 -0.55 -12.24
CA LEU A 79 -7.62 -1.70 -13.10
C LEU A 79 -7.34 -2.97 -12.31
N GLY A 80 -8.40 -3.71 -11.96
CA GLY A 80 -8.29 -5.09 -11.51
C GLY A 80 -7.71 -5.96 -12.63
N LEU A 81 -6.71 -6.74 -12.29
CA LEU A 81 -6.14 -7.78 -13.14
C LEU A 81 -6.83 -9.12 -12.88
N ASP A 82 -7.17 -9.38 -11.62
CA ASP A 82 -7.86 -10.59 -11.18
C ASP A 82 -8.59 -10.34 -9.86
N LEU A 83 -9.91 -10.57 -9.87
CA LEU A 83 -10.78 -10.39 -8.70
C LEU A 83 -10.57 -11.46 -7.63
N THR A 84 -10.14 -12.66 -8.02
CA THR A 84 -10.00 -13.79 -7.09
C THR A 84 -8.77 -13.63 -6.19
N THR A 85 -7.69 -13.11 -6.75
CA THR A 85 -6.45 -12.83 -6.04
C THR A 85 -6.37 -11.40 -5.50
N GLY A 86 -7.27 -10.50 -5.92
CA GLY A 86 -7.24 -9.09 -5.57
C GLY A 86 -6.14 -8.30 -6.29
N SER A 87 -5.55 -8.89 -7.35
CA SER A 87 -4.48 -8.26 -8.13
C SER A 87 -5.02 -7.06 -8.90
N HIS A 88 -4.36 -5.91 -8.78
CA HIS A 88 -4.77 -4.66 -9.43
C HIS A 88 -3.59 -3.73 -9.71
N LEU A 89 -3.82 -2.80 -10.63
CA LEU A 89 -2.96 -1.65 -10.89
C LEU A 89 -3.74 -0.38 -10.60
N ARG A 90 -3.07 0.61 -10.02
CA ARG A 90 -3.61 1.92 -9.73
C ARG A 90 -2.70 2.99 -10.31
N ALA A 91 -3.30 3.97 -10.96
CA ALA A 91 -2.62 5.14 -11.49
C ALA A 91 -3.30 6.38 -10.91
N ASP A 92 -2.53 7.29 -10.31
CA ASP A 92 -3.01 8.59 -9.84
C ASP A 92 -2.18 9.69 -10.50
N MET A 93 -2.86 10.65 -11.11
CA MET A 93 -2.24 11.79 -11.78
C MET A 93 -2.75 13.08 -11.16
N ASP A 94 -1.85 13.98 -10.82
CA ASP A 94 -2.20 15.33 -10.40
C ASP A 94 -2.34 16.29 -11.60
N HIS A 95 -2.98 17.43 -11.38
CA HIS A 95 -3.08 18.50 -12.38
C HIS A 95 -1.73 19.14 -12.76
N GLY A 96 -0.68 18.91 -11.97
CA GLY A 96 0.70 19.29 -12.29
C GLY A 96 1.36 18.36 -13.32
N GLY A 97 0.73 17.21 -13.62
CA GLY A 97 1.22 16.20 -14.56
C GLY A 97 2.14 15.15 -13.92
N SER A 98 2.28 15.14 -12.59
CA SER A 98 2.93 14.05 -11.88
C SER A 98 2.04 12.82 -11.90
N LEU A 99 2.63 11.66 -12.13
CA LEU A 99 1.95 10.37 -12.22
C LEU A 99 2.57 9.41 -11.22
N MET A 100 1.74 8.85 -10.36
CA MET A 100 2.07 7.74 -9.48
C MET A 100 1.38 6.48 -10.00
N LEU A 101 2.16 5.43 -10.24
CA LEU A 101 1.68 4.10 -10.57
C LEU A 101 2.01 3.17 -9.41
N ASN A 102 1.01 2.46 -8.91
CA ASN A 102 1.16 1.44 -7.89
C ASN A 102 0.46 0.17 -8.35
N GLY A 103 0.94 -0.99 -7.91
CA GLY A 103 0.29 -2.25 -8.19
C GLY A 103 0.28 -3.15 -6.98
N VAL A 104 -0.64 -4.10 -7.01
CA VAL A 104 -0.65 -5.27 -6.14
C VAL A 104 -0.84 -6.47 -7.05
N ILE A 105 0.13 -7.37 -7.07
CA ILE A 105 0.11 -8.59 -7.87
C ILE A 105 0.25 -9.74 -6.90
N VAL A 106 -0.71 -10.66 -6.92
CA VAL A 106 -0.76 -11.82 -6.02
C VAL A 106 -0.58 -13.08 -6.88
N PRO A 107 0.67 -13.46 -7.20
CA PRO A 107 0.93 -14.62 -8.04
C PRO A 107 0.66 -15.96 -7.34
N GLN A 108 0.66 -15.96 -5.99
CA GLN A 108 0.33 -17.10 -5.15
C GLN A 108 -0.42 -16.61 -3.91
N PRO A 109 -1.29 -17.42 -3.28
CA PRO A 109 -2.12 -16.98 -2.15
C PRO A 109 -1.33 -16.38 -0.96
N ASN A 110 -0.08 -16.80 -0.79
CA ASN A 110 0.81 -16.38 0.29
C ASN A 110 1.89 -15.38 -0.16
N MET A 111 1.86 -14.92 -1.41
CA MET A 111 2.86 -14.00 -1.94
C MET A 111 2.20 -12.79 -2.60
N THR A 112 2.67 -11.61 -2.25
CA THR A 112 2.22 -10.34 -2.83
C THR A 112 3.41 -9.55 -3.33
N ILE A 113 3.35 -9.08 -4.56
CA ILE A 113 4.34 -8.21 -5.18
C ILE A 113 3.70 -6.84 -5.38
N LYS A 114 4.35 -5.79 -4.90
CA LYS A 114 3.89 -4.40 -5.02
C LYS A 114 4.90 -3.58 -5.82
N PRO A 115 4.71 -3.45 -7.13
CA PRO A 115 5.46 -2.49 -7.91
C PRO A 115 4.97 -1.07 -7.64
N SER A 116 5.88 -0.11 -7.63
CA SER A 116 5.59 1.32 -7.63
C SER A 116 6.49 2.07 -8.60
N LEU A 117 5.96 3.11 -9.21
CA LEU A 117 6.69 4.03 -10.08
C LEU A 117 6.12 5.44 -9.90
N GLN A 118 6.99 6.41 -9.69
CA GLN A 118 6.64 7.81 -9.52
C GLN A 118 7.35 8.64 -10.59
N LEU A 119 6.55 9.32 -11.40
CA LEU A 119 6.99 10.28 -12.40
C LEU A 119 6.56 11.66 -11.94
N VAL A 120 7.49 12.60 -11.84
CA VAL A 120 7.20 13.99 -11.50
C VAL A 120 7.42 14.86 -12.72
N ASN A 121 6.49 15.77 -12.96
CA ASN A 121 6.65 16.75 -14.02
C ASN A 121 7.57 17.86 -13.51
N ALA A 122 8.82 17.88 -13.97
CA ALA A 122 9.81 18.89 -13.62
C ALA A 122 9.87 19.97 -14.72
N PRO A 123 10.40 21.18 -14.42
CA PRO A 123 10.49 22.28 -15.39
C PRO A 123 11.26 21.93 -16.68
N ASP A 124 12.10 20.89 -16.66
CA ASP A 124 12.90 20.39 -17.77
C ASP A 124 12.32 19.12 -18.43
N GLY A 125 11.10 18.71 -18.05
CA GLY A 125 10.38 17.56 -18.59
C GLY A 125 9.97 16.54 -17.53
N LYS A 126 9.38 15.42 -17.96
CA LYS A 126 9.00 14.34 -17.05
C LYS A 126 10.26 13.63 -16.54
N LYS A 127 10.45 13.62 -15.23
CA LYS A 127 11.52 12.89 -14.56
C LYS A 127 10.95 11.69 -13.82
N VAL A 128 11.68 10.58 -13.86
CA VAL A 128 11.43 9.48 -12.93
C VAL A 128 11.98 9.93 -11.58
N ASP A 129 11.07 10.19 -10.64
CA ASP A 129 11.44 10.69 -9.31
C ASP A 129 11.65 9.55 -8.32
N GLY A 130 10.96 8.42 -8.55
CA GLY A 130 11.24 7.19 -7.83
C GLY A 130 10.52 5.97 -8.37
N GLY A 131 10.84 4.83 -7.78
CA GLY A 131 10.25 3.55 -8.12
C GLY A 131 10.64 2.50 -7.10
N GLY A 132 9.86 1.43 -7.05
CA GLY A 132 10.07 0.37 -6.10
C GLY A 132 9.49 -0.94 -6.54
N LEU A 133 10.05 -2.00 -5.99
CA LEU A 133 9.49 -3.33 -6.06
C LEU A 133 9.58 -3.93 -4.67
N GLU A 134 8.44 -4.24 -4.09
CA GLU A 134 8.33 -4.90 -2.80
C GLU A 134 7.71 -6.29 -3.00
N ALA A 135 8.25 -7.30 -2.35
CA ALA A 135 7.70 -8.64 -2.28
C ALA A 135 7.45 -9.00 -0.82
N VAL A 136 6.22 -9.40 -0.53
CA VAL A 136 5.76 -9.83 0.79
C VAL A 136 5.37 -11.30 0.70
N TYR A 137 5.90 -12.11 1.60
CA TYR A 137 5.58 -13.53 1.73
C TYR A 137 5.00 -13.81 3.11
N LYS A 138 3.82 -14.42 3.17
CA LYS A 138 3.15 -14.83 4.40
C LYS A 138 3.41 -16.32 4.66
N GLY A 139 4.27 -16.62 5.61
CA GLY A 139 4.43 -17.95 6.18
C GLY A 139 3.27 -18.30 7.14
N ALA A 140 3.28 -19.50 7.70
CA ALA A 140 2.21 -19.95 8.61
C ALA A 140 2.12 -19.10 9.90
N ASN A 141 3.26 -18.61 10.39
CA ASN A 141 3.40 -17.87 11.64
C ASN A 141 4.43 -16.71 11.54
N TRP A 142 4.82 -16.33 10.33
CA TRP A 142 5.79 -15.26 10.08
C TRP A 142 5.47 -14.54 8.78
N VAL A 143 5.95 -13.30 8.63
CA VAL A 143 5.88 -12.53 7.38
C VAL A 143 7.28 -12.08 7.01
N GLY A 144 7.68 -12.38 5.78
CA GLY A 144 8.94 -11.93 5.20
C GLY A 144 8.68 -10.85 4.17
N GLU A 145 9.55 -9.85 4.14
CA GLU A 145 9.50 -8.77 3.18
C GLU A 145 10.89 -8.52 2.61
N ALA A 146 10.94 -8.36 1.29
CA ALA A 146 12.13 -7.89 0.60
C ALA A 146 11.71 -6.86 -0.45
N GLY A 147 12.45 -5.77 -0.55
CA GLY A 147 12.16 -4.78 -1.57
C GLY A 147 13.34 -3.88 -1.89
N ALA A 148 13.32 -3.34 -3.09
CA ALA A 148 14.24 -2.31 -3.54
C ALA A 148 13.43 -1.06 -3.88
N LYS A 149 13.93 0.11 -3.47
CA LYS A 149 13.38 1.42 -3.83
C LYS A 149 14.52 2.29 -4.35
N TYR A 150 14.25 3.09 -5.36
CA TYR A 150 15.15 4.12 -5.86
C TYR A 150 14.38 5.42 -6.05
N GLY A 151 15.06 6.55 -5.99
CA GLY A 151 14.43 7.87 -6.06
C GLY A 151 14.31 8.59 -4.72
N ALA A 152 13.89 9.85 -4.76
CA ALA A 152 13.90 10.73 -3.60
C ALA A 152 12.85 10.26 -2.57
N GLN A 153 13.32 9.56 -1.54
CA GLN A 153 12.68 9.63 -0.24
C GLN A 153 12.82 11.07 0.27
N GLU A 154 11.83 11.93 0.06
CA GLU A 154 11.50 12.82 1.16
C GLU A 154 10.97 11.92 2.27
N LYS A 155 11.87 11.52 3.17
CA LYS A 155 11.48 11.25 4.54
C LYS A 155 10.74 12.50 5.02
N SER A 156 9.42 12.49 5.00
CA SER A 156 8.66 13.32 5.92
C SER A 156 9.05 12.82 7.30
N ALA A 157 9.98 13.54 7.92
CA ALA A 157 10.37 13.32 9.30
C ALA A 157 9.08 13.37 10.13
N SER A 158 8.76 12.25 10.77
CA SER A 158 7.87 12.25 11.92
C SER A 158 8.45 13.23 12.95
N VAL A 159 7.70 14.30 13.25
CA VAL A 159 7.83 15.05 14.49
C VAL A 159 6.94 14.38 15.53
#